data_AF-A0AAU3U7Y1-F1
#
_entry.id   AF-A0AAU3U7Y1-F1
#
_cell.length_a   1.000
_cell.length_b   1.000
_cell.length_c   1.000
_cell.angle_alpha   90.00
_cell.angle_beta   90.00
_cell.angle_gamma   90.00
#
_symmetry.space_group_name_H-M   'P 1'
#
loop_
_entity.id
_entity.type
_entity.pdbx_description
1 polymer ?
#
loop_
_entity_poly.entity_id
_entity_poly.type
_entity_poly.pdbx_seq_one_letter_code
_entity_poly.pdbx_strand_id
1 'polypeptide(L)'
;MNESEFPPEHRPVDVYLGLLRTRMDTEDYSRLLGVVEPILEAIEEERLPGMDFALDGDHGDGLSQEVRDEAALVIAAAVTGRLDNEVVEIDLEGTGPVRVITDADTASDPARLGEIADYIRDRHRQNEELRGIAEVSGLPTDF
;
A
#
# COMPACT_ATOMS: atom_id res chain seq x y z
N MET A 1 25.25 -1.02 -14.90
CA MET A 1 25.27 -0.40 -13.56
C MET A 1 24.44 0.86 -13.71
N ASN A 2 23.19 0.84 -13.23
CA ASN A 2 22.37 2.05 -13.16
C ASN A 2 22.50 2.55 -11.73
N GLU A 3 23.40 3.51 -11.52
CA GLU A 3 23.51 4.24 -10.27
C GLU A 3 22.36 5.25 -10.25
N SER A 4 21.40 5.04 -9.36
CA SER A 4 20.28 5.95 -9.14
C SER A 4 20.80 7.36 -8.83
N GLU A 5 20.42 8.34 -9.66
CA GLU A 5 20.94 9.72 -9.67
C GLU A 5 20.40 10.62 -8.54
N PHE A 6 20.14 10.06 -7.36
CA PHE A 6 19.74 10.85 -6.18
C PHE A 6 20.78 10.69 -5.07
N PRO A 7 21.36 11.80 -4.55
CA PRO A 7 22.17 11.76 -3.33
C PRO A 7 21.38 11.07 -2.21
N PRO A 8 22.01 10.26 -1.35
CA PRO A 8 21.33 9.53 -0.29
C PRO A 8 20.58 10.42 0.71
N GLU A 9 20.84 11.73 0.70
CA GLU A 9 20.24 12.73 1.60
C GLU A 9 18.88 13.26 1.12
N HIS A 10 18.38 12.85 -0.06
CA HIS A 10 17.15 13.35 -0.68
C HIS A 10 16.25 12.24 -1.21
N ARG A 11 16.03 11.16 -0.44
CA ARG A 11 15.00 10.20 -0.84
C ARG A 11 13.62 10.83 -0.65
N PRO A 12 12.66 10.63 -1.57
CA PRO A 12 11.26 11.03 -1.41
C PRO A 12 10.71 10.73 -0.01
N VAL A 13 11.06 9.57 0.51
CA VAL A 13 10.73 9.12 1.87
C VAL A 13 11.15 10.11 2.96
N ASP A 14 12.39 10.62 2.92
CA ASP A 14 12.92 11.54 3.94
C ASP A 14 12.14 12.86 3.95
N VAL A 15 11.80 13.35 2.76
CA VAL A 15 10.99 14.56 2.58
C VAL A 15 9.59 14.35 3.16
N TYR A 16 8.97 13.21 2.86
CA TYR A 16 7.62 12.88 3.33
C TYR A 16 7.57 12.72 4.85
N LEU A 17 8.50 11.94 5.43
CA LEU A 17 8.61 11.76 6.88
C LEU A 17 8.88 13.10 7.60
N GLY A 18 9.72 13.96 7.02
CA GLY A 18 9.95 15.32 7.54
C GLY A 18 8.68 16.18 7.58
N LEU A 19 7.82 16.06 6.56
CA LEU A 19 6.52 16.74 6.52
C LEU A 19 5.57 16.19 7.59
N LEU A 20 5.44 14.86 7.67
CA LEU A 20 4.57 14.19 8.65
C LEU A 20 4.96 14.51 10.09
N ARG A 21 6.26 14.56 10.39
CA ARG A 21 6.78 14.94 11.70
C ARG A 21 6.29 16.31 12.17
N THR A 22 6.01 17.22 11.23
CA THR A 22 5.56 18.58 11.51
C THR A 22 4.03 18.68 11.61
N ARG A 23 3.29 17.80 10.93
CA ARG A 23 1.82 17.87 10.81
C ARG A 23 1.06 16.92 11.73
N MET A 24 1.60 15.74 12.02
CA MET A 24 0.96 14.74 12.86
C MET A 24 1.30 14.92 14.34
N ASP A 25 0.39 14.46 15.19
CA ASP A 25 0.65 14.29 16.62
C ASP A 25 1.82 13.34 16.85
N THR A 26 2.60 13.58 17.91
CA THR A 26 3.83 12.83 18.18
C THR A 26 3.58 11.34 18.40
N GLU A 27 2.43 10.99 19.00
CA GLU A 27 2.06 9.60 19.23
C GLU A 27 1.74 8.89 17.91
N ASP A 28 0.95 9.52 17.05
CA ASP A 28 0.57 8.98 15.74
C ASP A 28 1.78 8.90 14.80
N TYR A 29 2.67 9.88 14.81
CA TYR A 29 3.93 9.82 14.07
C TYR A 29 4.83 8.67 14.55
N SER A 30 4.91 8.43 15.86
CA SER A 30 5.69 7.31 16.40
C SER A 30 5.09 5.95 16.02
N ARG A 31 3.77 5.85 16.00
CA ARG A 31 3.06 4.63 15.55
C ARG A 31 3.29 4.38 14.06
N LEU A 32 3.23 5.43 13.24
CA LEU A 32 3.55 5.36 11.82
C LEU A 32 4.97 4.82 11.60
N LEU A 33 5.97 5.38 12.29
CA LEU A 33 7.36 4.93 12.21
C LEU A 33 7.50 3.44 12.53
N GLY A 34 6.83 2.96 13.58
CA GLY A 34 6.85 1.54 13.96
C GLY A 34 6.36 0.59 12.86
N VAL A 35 5.52 1.06 11.93
CA VAL A 35 5.06 0.28 10.77
C VAL A 35 6.02 0.42 9.59
N VAL A 36 6.43 1.65 9.26
CA VAL A 36 7.16 1.91 8.01
C VAL A 36 8.64 1.57 8.09
N GLU A 37 9.31 1.81 9.22
CA GLU A 37 10.76 1.55 9.38
C GLU A 37 11.18 0.13 8.98
N PRO A 38 10.56 -0.97 9.48
CA PRO A 38 10.97 -2.32 9.10
C PRO A 38 10.72 -2.62 7.62
N ILE A 39 9.69 -2.01 7.03
CA ILE A 39 9.36 -2.17 5.62
C ILE A 39 10.40 -1.43 4.75
N LEU A 40 10.76 -0.20 5.13
CA LEU A 40 11.77 0.58 4.44
C LEU A 40 13.14 -0.13 4.46
N GLU A 41 13.53 -0.70 5.60
CA GLU A 41 14.74 -1.53 5.71
C GLU A 41 14.67 -2.73 4.76
N ALA A 42 13.54 -3.45 4.71
CA ALA A 42 13.36 -4.59 3.81
C ALA A 42 13.41 -4.19 2.31
N ILE A 43 12.89 -3.01 1.95
CA ILE A 43 12.99 -2.46 0.59
C ILE A 43 14.45 -2.17 0.24
N GLU A 44 15.22 -1.56 1.15
CA GLU A 44 16.64 -1.28 0.96
C GLU A 44 17.49 -2.55 0.81
N GLU A 45 17.15 -3.61 1.53
CA GLU A 45 17.84 -4.91 1.43
C GLU A 45 17.46 -5.71 0.16
N GLU A 46 16.60 -5.18 -0.71
CA GLU A 46 16.03 -5.87 -1.89
C GLU A 46 15.29 -7.19 -1.52
N ARG A 47 14.83 -7.31 -0.26
CA ARG A 47 14.21 -8.52 0.28
C ARG A 47 12.70 -8.51 0.19
N LEU A 48 12.14 -8.09 -0.94
CA LEU A 48 10.70 -8.06 -1.16
C LEU A 48 10.20 -9.35 -1.86
N PRO A 49 9.91 -10.47 -1.17
CA PRO A 49 9.02 -11.47 -1.72
C PRO A 49 7.58 -10.96 -1.58
N GLY A 50 6.86 -10.89 -2.71
CA GLY A 50 5.42 -10.61 -2.87
C GLY A 50 4.64 -10.26 -1.60
N MET A 51 4.92 -9.10 -1.01
CA MET A 51 4.26 -8.66 0.22
C MET A 51 2.93 -8.06 -0.17
N ASP A 52 1.85 -8.73 0.25
CA ASP A 52 0.54 -8.13 0.37
C ASP A 52 0.64 -7.14 1.54
N PHE A 53 0.88 -5.86 1.24
CA PHE A 53 0.89 -4.78 2.24
C PHE A 53 -0.54 -4.48 2.68
N ALA A 54 -1.24 -5.50 3.18
CA ALA A 54 -2.48 -5.31 3.88
C ALA A 54 -2.14 -4.69 5.24
N LEU A 55 -2.17 -3.36 5.30
CA LEU A 55 -2.18 -2.60 6.56
C LEU A 55 -3.42 -2.89 7.42
N ASP A 56 -4.28 -3.82 6.98
CA ASP A 56 -5.39 -4.44 7.70
C ASP A 56 -4.99 -5.68 8.53
N GLY A 57 -3.75 -6.17 8.46
CA GLY A 57 -3.23 -7.25 9.31
C GLY A 57 -2.84 -6.79 10.73
N ASP A 58 -2.42 -7.74 11.57
CA ASP A 58 -2.02 -7.65 13.01
C ASP A 58 -1.07 -6.48 13.39
N HIS A 59 -0.47 -5.78 12.41
CA HIS A 59 0.38 -4.61 12.60
C HIS A 59 -0.38 -3.27 12.50
N GLY A 60 -1.60 -3.27 11.95
CA GLY A 60 -2.48 -2.11 11.86
C GLY A 60 -3.55 -2.07 12.95
N ASP A 61 -3.70 -3.12 13.76
CA ASP A 61 -4.76 -3.22 14.77
C ASP A 61 -4.54 -2.13 15.86
N GLY A 62 -5.48 -1.17 15.92
CA GLY A 62 -5.39 0.01 16.78
C GLY A 62 -4.83 1.30 16.15
N LEU A 63 -4.40 1.29 14.89
CA LEU A 63 -4.05 2.52 14.14
C LEU A 63 -5.30 3.22 13.61
N SER A 64 -5.30 4.56 13.65
CA SER A 64 -6.30 5.34 12.93
C SER A 64 -6.11 5.14 11.43
N GLN A 65 -7.20 5.27 10.66
CA GLN A 65 -7.14 5.16 9.21
C GLN A 65 -6.17 6.19 8.60
N GLU A 66 -6.15 7.41 9.14
CA GLU A 66 -5.22 8.46 8.71
C GLU A 66 -3.76 8.02 8.85
N VAL A 67 -3.38 7.41 9.98
CA VAL A 67 -2.02 6.88 10.17
C VAL A 67 -1.70 5.76 9.18
N ARG A 68 -2.68 4.90 8.88
CA ARG A 68 -2.50 3.81 7.91
C ARG A 68 -2.31 4.37 6.49
N ASP A 69 -3.14 5.32 6.07
CA ASP A 69 -3.06 5.94 4.75
C ASP A 69 -1.70 6.64 4.57
N GLU A 70 -1.23 7.38 5.58
CA GLU A 70 0.08 8.03 5.54
C GLU A 70 1.25 7.03 5.54
N ALA A 71 1.16 5.93 6.29
CA ALA A 71 2.15 4.86 6.25
C ALA A 71 2.22 4.23 4.85
N ALA A 72 1.07 4.00 4.23
CA ALA A 72 0.98 3.46 2.87
C ALA A 72 1.64 4.40 1.84
N LEU A 73 1.43 5.71 1.98
CA LEU A 73 2.04 6.72 1.12
C LEU A 73 3.57 6.80 1.28
N VAL A 74 4.09 6.67 2.49
CA VAL A 74 5.55 6.58 2.74
C VAL A 74 6.15 5.36 2.03
N ILE A 75 5.51 4.20 2.16
CA ILE A 75 5.95 2.95 1.53
C ILE A 75 5.87 3.09 0.00
N ALA A 76 4.78 3.64 -0.53
CA ALA A 76 4.64 3.89 -1.96
C ALA A 76 5.74 4.82 -2.46
N ALA A 77 6.08 5.90 -1.74
CA ALA A 77 7.17 6.78 -2.12
C ALA A 77 8.54 6.08 -2.12
N ALA A 78 8.76 5.12 -1.23
CA ALA A 78 9.97 4.30 -1.21
C ALA A 78 10.06 3.37 -2.42
N VAL A 79 8.93 2.75 -2.80
CA VAL A 79 8.86 1.79 -3.92
C VAL A 79 8.89 2.50 -5.28
N THR A 80 8.13 3.58 -5.44
CA THR A 80 7.96 4.26 -6.73
C THR A 80 8.98 5.37 -6.94
N GLY A 81 9.63 5.85 -5.88
CA GLY A 81 10.51 7.02 -5.94
C GLY A 81 9.75 8.32 -6.21
N ARG A 82 8.43 8.33 -6.03
CA ARG A 82 7.55 9.48 -6.32
C ARG A 82 6.87 9.99 -5.05
N LEU A 83 6.55 11.29 -5.03
CA LEU A 83 5.86 11.96 -3.92
C LEU A 83 4.39 12.25 -4.20
N ASP A 84 3.96 12.10 -5.45
CA ASP A 84 2.61 12.39 -5.92
C ASP A 84 1.70 11.15 -5.88
N ASN A 85 2.00 10.20 -5.00
CA ASN A 85 1.09 9.08 -4.73
C ASN A 85 -0.09 9.58 -3.89
N GLU A 86 -1.28 9.05 -4.16
CA GLU A 86 -2.53 9.35 -3.46
C GLU A 86 -3.23 8.05 -3.08
N VAL A 87 -3.93 8.07 -1.94
CA VAL A 87 -4.84 7.01 -1.55
C VAL A 87 -6.23 7.34 -2.07
N VAL A 88 -6.77 6.46 -2.91
CA VAL A 88 -8.14 6.55 -3.44
C VAL A 88 -8.97 5.38 -2.94
N GLU A 89 -10.19 5.69 -2.51
CA GLU A 89 -11.18 4.67 -2.14
C GLU A 89 -12.04 4.35 -3.37
N ILE A 90 -12.09 3.08 -3.74
CA ILE A 90 -12.88 2.57 -4.84
C ILE A 90 -13.99 1.70 -4.24
N ASP A 91 -15.24 2.13 -4.42
CA ASP A 91 -16.40 1.33 -4.01
C ASP A 91 -16.63 0.19 -5.02
N LEU A 92 -16.44 -1.04 -4.55
CA LEU A 92 -16.66 -2.24 -5.34
C LEU A 92 -17.97 -2.89 -4.90
N GLU A 93 -18.93 -2.97 -5.83
CA GLU A 93 -20.21 -3.63 -5.60
C GLU A 93 -19.99 -5.09 -5.12
N GLY A 94 -20.34 -5.36 -3.86
CA GLY A 94 -20.33 -6.70 -3.25
C GLY A 94 -19.12 -7.05 -2.40
N THR A 95 -17.98 -6.36 -2.55
CA THR A 95 -16.76 -6.58 -1.74
C THR A 95 -16.48 -5.44 -0.76
N GLY A 96 -17.22 -4.32 -0.87
CA GLY A 96 -17.03 -3.13 -0.05
C GLY A 96 -15.92 -2.22 -0.61
N PRO A 97 -15.70 -1.06 0.03
CA PRO A 97 -14.70 -0.10 -0.43
C PRO A 97 -13.28 -0.67 -0.29
N VAL A 98 -12.49 -0.54 -1.35
CA VAL A 98 -11.07 -0.91 -1.38
C VAL A 98 -10.22 0.34 -1.53
N ARG A 99 -9.18 0.48 -0.71
CA ARG A 99 -8.21 1.56 -0.83
C ARG A 99 -7.06 1.17 -1.74
N VAL A 100 -6.78 2.01 -2.71
CA VAL A 100 -5.72 1.83 -3.70
C VAL A 100 -4.78 3.02 -3.63
N ILE A 101 -3.49 2.75 -3.75
CA ILE A 101 -2.46 3.78 -3.85
C ILE A 101 -2.06 3.92 -5.31
N THR A 102 -2.13 5.13 -5.85
CA THR A 102 -1.80 5.39 -7.25
C THR A 102 -1.25 6.79 -7.43
N ASP A 103 -0.68 7.11 -8.58
CA ASP A 103 -0.19 8.45 -8.86
C ASP A 103 -1.35 9.44 -9.10
N ALA A 104 -1.10 10.73 -8.87
CA ALA A 104 -2.12 11.79 -8.95
C ALA A 104 -2.87 11.85 -10.31
N ASP A 105 -2.21 11.55 -11.42
CA ASP A 105 -2.86 11.54 -12.75
C ASP A 105 -3.88 10.40 -12.84
N THR A 106 -3.52 9.22 -12.32
CA THR A 106 -4.43 8.06 -12.26
C THR A 106 -5.55 8.28 -11.25
N ALA A 107 -5.26 8.85 -10.08
CA ALA A 107 -6.26 9.16 -9.05
C ALA A 107 -7.35 10.12 -9.54
N SER A 108 -6.98 11.03 -10.43
CA SER A 108 -7.89 12.04 -10.99
C SER A 108 -8.66 11.59 -12.24
N ASP A 109 -8.39 10.38 -12.76
CA ASP A 109 -8.98 9.86 -14.00
C ASP A 109 -10.02 8.76 -13.71
N PRO A 110 -11.34 9.07 -13.79
CA PRO A 110 -12.38 8.10 -13.52
C PRO A 110 -12.36 6.87 -14.43
N ALA A 111 -11.84 6.99 -15.66
CA ALA A 111 -11.74 5.85 -16.57
C ALA A 111 -10.68 4.86 -16.07
N ARG A 112 -9.51 5.36 -15.63
CA ARG A 112 -8.45 4.53 -15.05
C ARG A 112 -8.87 3.91 -13.72
N LEU A 113 -9.58 4.64 -12.87
CA LEU A 113 -10.15 4.07 -11.64
C LEU A 113 -11.16 2.97 -11.96
N GLY A 114 -11.96 3.11 -13.02
CA GLY A 114 -12.84 2.06 -13.53
C GLY A 114 -12.09 0.81 -13.97
N GLU A 115 -10.97 0.97 -14.70
CA GLU A 115 -10.12 -0.16 -15.11
C GLU A 115 -9.52 -0.89 -13.90
N ILE A 116 -9.07 -0.16 -12.88
CA ILE A 116 -8.57 -0.72 -11.63
C ILE A 116 -9.69 -1.49 -10.90
N ALA A 117 -10.90 -0.92 -10.83
CA ALA A 117 -12.05 -1.56 -10.21
C ALA A 117 -12.42 -2.88 -10.92
N ASP A 118 -12.41 -2.89 -12.26
CA ASP A 118 -12.65 -4.08 -13.06
C ASP A 118 -11.59 -5.16 -12.82
N TYR A 119 -10.31 -4.76 -12.77
CA TYR A 119 -9.21 -5.66 -12.46
C TYR A 119 -9.35 -6.30 -11.07
N ILE A 120 -9.65 -5.51 -10.04
CA ILE A 120 -9.81 -6.01 -8.67
C ILE A 120 -11.00 -6.98 -8.59
N ARG A 121 -12.13 -6.66 -9.23
CA ARG A 121 -13.29 -7.57 -9.28
C ARG A 121 -12.96 -8.89 -9.96
N ASP A 122 -12.27 -8.84 -11.09
CA ASP A 122 -11.89 -10.06 -11.80
C ASP A 122 -10.92 -10.92 -10.97
N ARG A 123 -9.93 -10.27 -10.33
CA ARG A 123 -9.00 -10.92 -9.40
C ARG A 123 -9.74 -11.60 -8.24
N HIS A 124 -10.72 -10.92 -7.63
CA HIS A 124 -11.52 -11.47 -6.53
C HIS A 124 -12.31 -12.70 -6.98
N ARG A 125 -12.99 -12.60 -8.12
CA ARG A 125 -13.73 -13.73 -8.71
C ARG A 125 -12.82 -14.93 -8.96
N GLN A 126 -11.62 -14.71 -9.52
CA GLN A 126 -10.65 -15.78 -9.74
C GLN A 126 -10.20 -16.43 -8.43
N ASN A 127 -9.96 -15.64 -7.38
CA ASN A 127 -9.61 -16.17 -6.05
C ASN A 127 -10.76 -16.99 -5.44
N GLU A 128 -12.01 -16.54 -5.58
CA GLU A 128 -13.19 -17.31 -5.13
C GLU A 128 -13.34 -18.63 -5.88
N GLU A 129 -13.12 -18.63 -7.20
CA GLU A 129 -13.14 -19.86 -8.01
C GLU A 129 -12.05 -20.83 -7.56
N LEU A 130 -10.82 -20.34 -7.36
CA LEU A 130 -9.70 -21.15 -6.86
C LEU A 130 -9.99 -21.72 -5.47
N ARG A 131 -10.56 -20.91 -4.58
CA ARG A 131 -11.00 -21.35 -3.25
C ARG A 131 -12.05 -22.44 -3.34
N GLY A 132 -13.07 -22.29 -4.18
CA GLY A 132 -14.10 -23.32 -4.37
C GLY A 132 -13.53 -24.64 -4.91
N ILE A 133 -12.54 -24.58 -5.81
CA ILE A 133 -11.84 -25.77 -6.29
C ILE A 133 -11.04 -26.43 -5.16
N ALA A 134 -10.32 -25.64 -4.34
CA ALA A 134 -9.57 -26.15 -3.21
C ALA A 134 -10.48 -26.81 -2.17
N GLU A 135 -11.61 -26.19 -1.83
CA GLU A 135 -12.62 -26.72 -0.90
C GLU A 135 -13.16 -28.09 -1.37
N VAL A 136 -13.54 -28.21 -2.65
CA VAL A 136 -14.04 -29.48 -3.21
C VAL A 136 -12.94 -30.54 -3.32
N SER A 137 -11.68 -30.12 -3.49
CA SER A 137 -10.53 -31.01 -3.63
C SER A 137 -9.88 -31.41 -2.29
N GLY A 138 -10.39 -30.89 -1.16
CA GLY A 138 -9.79 -31.10 0.16
C GLY A 138 -8.39 -30.47 0.32
N LEU A 139 -8.08 -29.44 -0.47
CA LEU A 139 -6.84 -28.68 -0.40
C LEU A 139 -7.00 -27.48 0.57
N PRO A 140 -5.89 -26.96 1.14
CA PRO A 140 -5.93 -25.73 1.94
C PRO A 140 -6.49 -24.56 1.14
N THR A 141 -7.16 -23.63 1.81
CA THR A 141 -7.80 -22.45 1.19
C THR A 141 -7.18 -21.12 1.64
N ASP A 142 -6.19 -21.16 2.54
CA ASP A 142 -5.41 -19.98 2.92
C ASP A 142 -4.38 -19.70 1.83
N PHE A 143 -4.78 -18.89 0.85
CA PHE A 143 -3.93 -18.33 -0.20
C PHE A 143 -4.08 -16.81 -0.22
#